data_AF-L7KT06-F1
#
_entry.id   AF-L7KT06-F1
#
_cell.length_a   1.000
_cell.length_b   1.000
_cell.length_c   1.000
_cell.angle_alpha   90.00
_cell.angle_beta   90.00
_cell.angle_gamma   90.00
#
_symmetry.space_group_name_H-M   'P 1'
#
loop_
_entity.id
_entity.type
_entity.pdbx_description
1 polymer ?
#
loop_
_entity_poly.entity_id
_entity_poly.type
_entity_poly.pdbx_seq_one_letter_code
_entity_poly.pdbx_strand_id
1 'polypeptide(L)'
;MAEKSFHVEVVSADAELYSGEATFVIAQTTVGEMGVLANHEPLLGQLVPGGFVVIVEESGTRKAAAVEGGFISVTGASVTILAEAAEWADGVDVNAEKSALDSAEPGTPEYNRAHARLRAAEQIA
;
A
#
# COMPACT_ATOMS: atom_id res chain seq x y z
N MET A 1 -15.86 -20.75 2.78
CA MET A 1 -16.78 -19.62 3.01
C MET A 1 -16.36 -18.55 2.03
N ALA A 2 -17.25 -18.00 1.21
CA ALA A 2 -16.85 -16.91 0.31
C ALA A 2 -16.46 -15.71 1.19
N GLU A 3 -15.23 -15.22 1.06
CA GLU A 3 -14.82 -14.00 1.73
C GLU A 3 -15.68 -12.86 1.19
N LYS A 4 -16.27 -12.06 2.09
CA LYS A 4 -17.09 -10.92 1.69
C LYS A 4 -16.16 -9.85 1.14
N SER A 5 -16.44 -9.36 -0.06
CA SER A 5 -15.69 -8.27 -0.69
C SER A 5 -16.19 -6.90 -0.26
N PHE A 6 -15.34 -5.90 -0.46
CA PHE A 6 -15.61 -4.48 -0.29
C PHE A 6 -14.84 -3.65 -1.32
N HIS A 7 -15.38 -2.48 -1.64
CA HIS A 7 -14.79 -1.58 -2.60
C HIS A 7 -13.51 -0.95 -2.06
N VAL A 8 -12.45 -0.96 -2.87
CA VAL A 8 -11.15 -0.38 -2.55
C VAL A 8 -10.71 0.57 -3.63
N GLU A 9 -10.20 1.73 -3.20
CA GLU A 9 -9.66 2.76 -4.07
C GLU A 9 -8.26 3.13 -3.64
N VAL A 10 -7.35 3.25 -4.60
CA VAL A 10 -6.01 3.81 -4.39
C VAL A 10 -5.87 5.02 -5.29
N VAL A 11 -5.69 6.17 -4.67
CA VAL A 11 -5.61 7.47 -5.31
C VAL A 11 -4.32 8.15 -4.88
N SER A 12 -3.57 8.68 -5.84
CA SER A 12 -2.44 9.58 -5.59
C SER A 12 -2.80 11.02 -5.94
N ALA A 13 -1.91 11.97 -5.66
CA ALA A 13 -2.08 13.36 -6.10
C ALA A 13 -2.21 13.49 -7.63
N ASP A 14 -1.61 12.56 -8.38
CA ASP A 14 -1.52 12.62 -9.83
C ASP A 14 -2.65 11.85 -10.54
N ALA A 15 -3.09 10.71 -9.98
CA ALA A 15 -4.06 9.83 -10.64
C ALA A 15 -4.73 8.83 -9.68
N GLU A 16 -5.86 8.27 -10.13
CA GLU A 16 -6.41 7.04 -9.58
C GLU A 16 -5.62 5.84 -10.11
N LEU A 17 -5.05 5.04 -9.20
CA LEU A 17 -4.20 3.89 -9.52
C LEU A 17 -4.97 2.58 -9.46
N TYR A 18 -6.01 2.51 -8.64
CA TYR A 18 -6.84 1.33 -8.44
C TYR A 18 -8.26 1.74 -8.06
N SER A 19 -9.24 1.03 -8.61
CA SER A 19 -10.62 1.06 -8.16
C SER A 19 -11.24 -0.30 -8.45
N GLY A 20 -11.74 -0.99 -7.43
CA GLY A 20 -12.31 -2.33 -7.58
C GLY A 20 -12.58 -3.04 -6.27
N GLU A 21 -13.09 -4.27 -6.36
CA GLU A 21 -13.45 -5.08 -5.20
C GLU A 21 -12.25 -5.87 -4.66
N ALA A 22 -12.12 -5.91 -3.34
CA ALA A 22 -11.09 -6.67 -2.63
C ALA A 22 -11.68 -7.44 -1.46
N THR A 23 -11.04 -8.53 -1.05
CA THR A 23 -11.41 -9.30 0.15
C THR A 23 -10.57 -8.90 1.35
N PHE A 24 -9.37 -8.36 1.11
CA PHE A 24 -8.45 -7.97 2.17
C PHE A 24 -7.51 -6.84 1.71
N VAL A 25 -7.20 -5.92 2.63
CA VAL A 25 -6.22 -4.85 2.42
C VAL A 25 -5.22 -4.86 3.57
N ILE A 26 -3.94 -4.68 3.25
CA ILE A 26 -2.86 -4.46 4.23
C ILE A 26 -2.31 -3.07 3.99
N ALA A 27 -2.10 -2.29 5.05
CA ALA A 27 -1.46 -0.98 4.96
C ALA A 27 -0.45 -0.78 6.10
N GLN A 28 0.73 -0.25 5.77
CA GLN A 28 1.67 0.23 6.80
C GLN A 28 1.32 1.65 7.23
N THR A 29 0.92 1.78 8.49
CA THR A 29 0.62 3.04 9.15
C THR A 29 1.75 3.47 10.07
N THR A 30 1.71 4.70 10.56
CA THR A 30 2.68 5.22 11.55
C THR A 30 2.66 4.47 12.90
N VAL A 31 1.58 3.74 13.20
CA VAL A 31 1.41 2.96 14.44
C VAL A 31 1.78 1.48 14.23
N GLY A 32 2.02 1.06 12.99
CA GLY A 32 2.35 -0.32 12.63
C GLY A 32 1.58 -0.79 11.40
N GLU A 33 1.63 -2.09 11.15
CA GLU A 33 0.92 -2.73 10.05
C GLU A 33 -0.53 -3.05 10.44
N MET A 34 -1.46 -2.76 9.53
CA MET A 34 -2.89 -2.96 9.74
C MET A 34 -3.48 -3.76 8.59
N GLY A 35 -4.30 -4.76 8.93
CA GLY A 35 -5.13 -5.52 7.99
C GLY A 35 -6.59 -5.11 8.10
N VAL A 36 -7.25 -4.94 6.95
CA VAL A 36 -8.66 -4.54 6.84
C VAL A 36 -9.44 -5.62 6.10
N LEU A 37 -10.50 -6.12 6.75
CA LEU A 37 -11.47 -7.07 6.20
C LEU A 37 -12.82 -6.38 5.99
N ALA A 38 -13.76 -7.06 5.34
CA ALA A 38 -15.12 -6.55 5.16
C ALA A 38 -15.81 -6.19 6.49
N ASN A 39 -16.50 -5.05 6.49
CA ASN A 39 -17.20 -4.48 7.65
C ASN A 39 -16.28 -4.13 8.84
N HIS A 40 -15.02 -3.79 8.58
CA HIS A 40 -14.14 -3.22 9.59
C HIS A 40 -14.74 -1.92 10.16
N GLU A 41 -14.44 -1.63 11.43
CA GLU A 41 -14.86 -0.38 12.08
C GLU A 41 -14.30 0.84 11.31
N PRO A 42 -15.09 1.92 11.12
CA PRO A 42 -14.58 3.11 10.46
C PRO A 42 -13.34 3.66 11.13
N LEU A 43 -12.32 3.95 10.33
CA LEU A 43 -11.01 4.36 10.81
C LEU A 43 -10.35 5.32 9.82
N LEU A 44 -9.58 6.28 10.35
CA LEU A 44 -8.67 7.09 9.56
C LEU A 44 -7.26 6.90 10.12
N GLY A 45 -6.34 6.46 9.27
CA GLY A 45 -4.95 6.22 9.61
C GLY A 45 -4.00 7.01 8.72
N GLN A 46 -2.83 7.35 9.25
CA GLN A 46 -1.75 7.95 8.46
C GLN A 46 -0.81 6.84 7.98
N LEU A 47 -0.52 6.82 6.69
CA LEU A 47 0.45 5.91 6.08
C LEU A 47 1.87 6.35 6.44
N VAL A 48 2.73 5.39 6.74
CA VAL A 48 4.15 5.69 7.00
C VAL A 48 4.85 6.05 5.68
N PRO A 49 5.67 7.12 5.64
CA PRO A 49 6.54 7.36 4.51
C PRO A 49 7.48 6.18 4.30
N GLY A 50 7.65 5.75 3.05
CA GLY A 50 8.45 4.57 2.76
C GLY A 50 7.76 3.25 3.11
N GLY A 51 6.43 3.26 3.21
CA GLY A 51 5.60 2.10 3.51
C GLY A 51 5.09 1.41 2.24
N PHE A 52 4.18 0.45 2.45
CA PHE A 52 3.50 -0.24 1.36
C PHE A 52 2.02 -0.46 1.68
N VAL A 53 1.28 -0.78 0.63
CA VAL A 53 -0.10 -1.24 0.66
C VAL A 53 -0.22 -2.53 -0.13
N VAL A 54 -1.03 -3.48 0.34
CA VAL A 54 -1.38 -4.70 -0.40
C VAL A 54 -2.89 -4.79 -0.53
N ILE A 55 -3.35 -5.13 -1.73
CA ILE A 55 -4.75 -5.40 -2.04
C ILE A 55 -4.84 -6.86 -2.47
N VAL A 56 -5.76 -7.60 -1.86
CA VAL A 56 -6.11 -8.96 -2.27
C VAL A 56 -7.47 -8.91 -2.95
N GLU A 57 -7.47 -9.10 -4.26
CA GLU A 57 -8.68 -9.12 -5.09
C GLU A 57 -9.51 -10.39 -4.81
N GLU A 58 -10.79 -10.39 -5.22
CA GLU A 58 -11.66 -11.58 -5.13
C GLU A 58 -11.11 -12.80 -5.89
N SER A 59 -10.28 -12.56 -6.90
CA SER A 59 -9.58 -13.60 -7.66
C SER A 59 -8.49 -14.31 -6.85
N GLY A 60 -8.12 -13.75 -5.69
CA GLY A 60 -6.94 -14.14 -4.92
C GLY A 60 -5.65 -13.49 -5.39
N THR A 61 -5.69 -12.68 -6.46
CA THR A 61 -4.53 -11.91 -6.92
C THR A 61 -4.12 -10.90 -5.85
N ARG A 62 -2.83 -10.92 -5.49
CA ARG A 62 -2.23 -9.93 -4.59
C ARG A 62 -1.57 -8.84 -5.43
N LYS A 63 -1.90 -7.58 -5.15
CA LYS A 63 -1.27 -6.41 -5.76
C LYS A 63 -0.65 -5.56 -4.65
N ALA A 64 0.62 -5.26 -4.75
CA ALA A 64 1.31 -4.42 -3.77
C ALA A 64 1.75 -3.11 -4.39
N ALA A 65 1.58 -2.01 -3.66
CA ALA A 65 2.04 -0.70 -4.05
C ALA A 65 2.98 -0.12 -2.98
N ALA A 66 4.10 0.44 -3.44
CA ALA A 66 4.96 1.32 -2.67
C ALA A 66 4.25 2.65 -2.46
N VAL A 67 4.31 3.22 -1.25
CA VAL A 67 3.65 4.51 -0.93
C VAL A 67 4.60 5.48 -0.25
N GLU A 68 4.55 6.76 -0.63
CA GLU A 68 5.31 7.85 -0.02
C GLU A 68 4.55 8.54 1.12
N GLY A 69 3.76 7.77 1.88
CA GLY A 69 2.88 8.30 2.93
C GLY A 69 1.48 8.65 2.42
N GLY A 70 0.78 9.50 3.17
CA GLY A 70 -0.63 9.82 2.95
C GLY A 70 -1.54 9.22 4.01
N PHE A 71 -2.75 8.80 3.62
CA PHE A 71 -3.80 8.35 4.54
C PHE A 71 -4.54 7.11 4.04
N ILE A 72 -5.03 6.32 4.97
CA ILE A 72 -6.02 5.26 4.74
C ILE A 72 -7.32 5.65 5.45
N SER A 73 -8.41 5.69 4.70
CA SER A 73 -9.76 5.88 5.22
C SER A 73 -10.54 4.59 5.03
N VAL A 74 -10.96 4.00 6.14
CA VAL A 74 -11.86 2.86 6.17
C VAL A 74 -13.23 3.37 6.54
N THR A 75 -14.19 3.13 5.66
CA THR A 75 -15.61 3.20 5.99
C THR A 75 -16.13 1.79 6.19
N GLY A 76 -17.26 1.61 6.87
CA GLY A 76 -17.84 0.28 7.05
C GLY A 76 -18.18 -0.44 5.72
N ALA A 77 -18.13 0.25 4.58
CA ALA A 77 -18.45 -0.28 3.25
C ALA A 77 -17.28 -0.23 2.25
N SER A 78 -16.27 0.61 2.46
CA SER A 78 -15.19 0.84 1.48
C SER A 78 -13.87 1.22 2.15
N VAL A 79 -12.76 1.03 1.46
CA VAL A 79 -11.44 1.49 1.87
C VAL A 79 -10.86 2.40 0.80
N THR A 80 -10.48 3.61 1.18
CA THR A 80 -9.82 4.56 0.29
C THR A 80 -8.42 4.85 0.80
N ILE A 81 -7.44 4.71 -0.08
CA ILE A 81 -6.03 4.95 0.18
C ILE A 81 -5.64 6.20 -0.59
N LEU A 82 -5.35 7.27 0.14
CA LEU A 82 -4.95 8.56 -0.40
C LEU A 82 -3.45 8.72 -0.19
N ALA A 83 -2.65 8.33 -1.18
CA ALA A 83 -1.21 8.44 -1.12
C ALA A 83 -0.73 9.78 -1.69
N GLU A 84 0.40 10.30 -1.20
CA GLU A 84 1.06 11.43 -1.86
C GLU A 84 1.61 11.00 -3.22
N ALA A 85 2.36 9.90 -3.23
CA ALA A 85 2.77 9.15 -4.41
C ALA A 85 2.63 7.66 -4.13
N ALA A 86 2.30 6.89 -5.18
CA ALA A 86 2.21 5.45 -5.10
C ALA A 86 2.58 4.79 -6.43
N GLU A 87 3.26 3.64 -6.35
CA GLU A 87 3.76 2.90 -7.50
C GLU A 87 3.57 1.40 -7.27
N TRP A 88 3.10 0.66 -8.28
CA TRP A 88 2.95 -0.79 -8.18
C TRP A 88 4.31 -1.49 -8.07
N ALA A 89 4.38 -2.53 -7.27
CA ALA A 89 5.59 -3.33 -7.06
C ALA A 89 5.93 -4.24 -8.26
N ASP A 90 5.05 -4.34 -9.24
CA ASP A 90 5.24 -5.17 -10.42
C ASP A 90 6.44 -4.68 -11.24
N GLY A 91 7.48 -5.51 -11.35
CA GLY A 91 8.66 -5.20 -12.15
C GLY A 91 9.73 -4.36 -11.43
N VAL A 92 9.64 -4.18 -10.11
CA VAL A 92 10.69 -3.55 -9.31
C VAL A 92 11.96 -4.40 -9.31
N ASP A 93 13.10 -3.78 -9.65
CA ASP A 93 14.42 -4.42 -9.54
C ASP A 93 14.93 -4.34 -8.09
N VAL A 94 14.75 -5.44 -7.36
CA VAL A 94 15.13 -5.58 -5.96
C VAL A 94 16.62 -5.28 -5.72
N ASN A 95 17.52 -5.61 -6.66
CA ASN A 95 18.95 -5.36 -6.48
C ASN A 95 19.29 -3.87 -6.67
N ALA A 96 18.67 -3.23 -7.65
CA ALA A 96 18.83 -1.80 -7.90
C ALA A 96 18.30 -0.99 -6.72
N GLU A 97 17.10 -1.29 -6.24
CA GLU A 97 16.50 -0.59 -5.10
C GLU A 97 17.27 -0.81 -3.80
N LYS A 98 17.84 -2.01 -3.58
CA LYS A 98 18.72 -2.26 -2.43
C LYS A 98 19.97 -1.39 -2.47
N SER A 99 20.58 -1.26 -3.64
CA SER A 99 21.76 -0.40 -3.82
C SER A 99 21.41 1.09 -3.62
N ALA A 100 20.23 1.51 -4.06
CA ALA A 100 19.72 2.86 -3.85
C ALA A 100 19.45 3.14 -2.36
N LEU A 101 18.86 2.17 -1.65
CA LEU A 101 18.60 2.26 -0.21
C LEU A 101 19.89 2.39 0.60
N ASP A 102 20.89 1.54 0.31
CA ASP A 102 22.19 1.55 1.00
C ASP A 102 22.98 2.84 0.77
N SER A 103 22.75 3.51 -0.37
CA SER A 103 23.42 4.77 -0.73
C SER A 103 22.71 6.01 -0.19
N ALA A 104 21.45 5.89 0.23
CA ALA A 104 20.63 7.00 0.71
C ALA A 104 20.71 7.15 2.22
N GLU A 105 20.67 8.39 2.71
CA GLU A 105 20.63 8.65 4.15
C GLU A 105 19.23 8.34 4.72
N PRO A 106 19.12 7.63 5.86
CA PRO A 106 17.84 7.32 6.48
C PRO A 106 16.97 8.55 6.73
N GLY A 107 15.71 8.48 6.33
CA GLY A 107 14.73 9.57 6.49
C GLY A 107 14.70 10.59 5.35
N THR A 108 15.59 10.47 4.35
CA THR A 108 15.48 11.25 3.11
C THR A 108 14.34 10.74 2.22
N PRO A 109 13.76 11.58 1.34
CA PRO A 109 12.78 11.12 0.35
C PRO A 109 13.31 9.98 -0.53
N GLU A 110 14.59 10.04 -0.91
CA GLU A 110 15.27 9.02 -1.71
C GLU A 110 15.30 7.68 -0.98
N TYR A 111 15.66 7.70 0.31
CA TYR A 111 15.64 6.52 1.17
C TYR A 111 14.23 5.94 1.29
N ASN A 112 13.23 6.78 1.56
CA ASN A 112 11.85 6.34 1.74
C ASN A 112 11.30 5.69 0.47
N ARG A 113 11.57 6.25 -0.71
CA ARG A 113 11.15 5.68 -2.00
C ARG A 113 11.74 4.29 -2.23
N ALA A 114 13.06 4.15 -2.11
CA ALA A 114 13.74 2.88 -2.29
C ALA A 114 13.25 1.82 -1.28
N HIS A 115 13.05 2.26 -0.03
CA HIS A 115 12.54 1.40 1.04
C HIS A 115 11.10 0.93 0.79
N ALA A 116 10.21 1.81 0.35
CA ALA A 116 8.83 1.46 -0.01
C ALA A 116 8.78 0.42 -1.12
N ARG A 117 9.55 0.62 -2.19
CA ARG A 117 9.59 -0.29 -3.35
C ARG A 117 10.09 -1.67 -2.99
N LEU A 118 11.15 -1.77 -2.19
CA LEU A 118 11.66 -3.04 -1.70
C LEU A 118 10.62 -3.79 -0.89
N ARG A 119 10.01 -3.12 0.10
CA ARG A 119 8.99 -3.74 0.95
C ARG A 119 7.75 -4.16 0.17
N ALA A 120 7.31 -3.35 -0.80
CA ALA A 120 6.17 -3.69 -1.63
C ALA A 120 6.48 -4.91 -2.53
N ALA A 121 7.69 -5.00 -3.09
CA ALA A 121 8.14 -6.16 -3.88
C ALA A 121 8.16 -7.45 -3.04
N GLU A 122 8.52 -7.38 -1.76
CA GLU A 122 8.47 -8.52 -0.84
C GLU A 122 7.05 -9.05 -0.59
N GLN A 123 5.99 -8.28 -0.87
CA GLN A 123 4.60 -8.71 -0.64
C GLN A 123 3.97 -9.50 -1.79
N ILE A 124 4.61 -9.48 -2.97
CA ILE A 124 4.19 -10.18 -4.18
C ILE A 124 5.10 -11.37 -4.54
N ALA A 125 6.25 -11.51 -3.86
CA ALA A 125 7.19 -12.61 -4.01
C ALA A 125 6.79 -13.86 -3.21
#